data_AF-A0A4R1YX48-F1
#
_entry.id   AF-A0A4R1YX48-F1
#
_cell.length_a   1.000
_cell.length_b   1.000
_cell.length_c   1.000
_cell.angle_alpha   90.00
_cell.angle_beta   90.00
_cell.angle_gamma   90.00
#
_symmetry.space_group_name_H-M   'P 1'
#
loop_
_entity.id
_entity.type
_entity.pdbx_description
1 polymer ?
#
loop_
_entity_poly.entity_id
_entity_poly.type
_entity_poly.pdbx_seq_one_letter_code
_entity_poly.pdbx_strand_id
1 'polypeptide(L)'
;MRELSKAQGAFGVTERDLTVLQGLLSFFPGDALGGNAEMVVFPSNKAICERLNGMPCSTMRRHLARLVEAGLLARRDSPNGKRYVRKHGEERVAFGFDLSPLYCRAEEIARAAEAVREAEDRMRRLREVVSLMRRDIAALAEFGEEVQPGLGLWHQLRDKAALTARALRRKLSLEDLSACRTDLETLLDHARNVIDGPETEKMNTNDALSEHHHLNSIKDSTDFEPALNKGGPAGPGSELELELEPEAEIEEPDIRRAPRIPLHLVISGCPSLKTFYHGDIRHWHQLFDAACHVRPAMGISASAWEEAQRCMGPEQASIVLVAMLERFAEIRSPGGYLRALTSKAAAGEFSCGPMVMALIARRNAA
;
A
#
# COMPACT_ATOMS: atom_id res chain seq x y z
N MET A 1 -10.08 -14.66 -18.07
CA MET A 1 -8.68 -14.41 -18.46
C MET A 1 -7.84 -13.70 -17.40
N ARG A 2 -8.22 -12.50 -16.90
CA ARG A 2 -7.40 -11.76 -15.90
C ARG A 2 -7.07 -12.60 -14.65
N GLU A 3 -8.09 -13.13 -13.97
CA GLU A 3 -7.89 -14.02 -12.80
C GLU A 3 -7.02 -15.24 -13.13
N LEU A 4 -7.22 -15.89 -14.27
CA LEU A 4 -6.43 -17.05 -14.69
C LEU A 4 -4.95 -16.71 -14.94
N SER A 5 -4.64 -15.49 -15.41
CA SER A 5 -3.25 -15.00 -15.53
C SER A 5 -2.61 -14.81 -14.14
N LYS A 6 -3.37 -14.27 -13.19
CA LYS A 6 -2.93 -14.11 -11.80
C LYS A 6 -2.71 -15.46 -11.10
N ALA A 7 -3.59 -16.43 -11.36
CA ALA A 7 -3.56 -17.76 -10.77
C ALA A 7 -2.76 -18.79 -11.58
N GLN A 8 -2.06 -18.43 -12.66
CA GLN A 8 -1.51 -19.37 -13.64
C GLN A 8 -0.64 -20.50 -13.03
N GLY A 9 0.13 -20.17 -11.98
CA GLY A 9 0.96 -21.13 -11.25
C GLY A 9 0.16 -22.18 -10.47
N ALA A 10 -1.03 -21.85 -9.96
CA ALA A 10 -1.91 -22.79 -9.27
C ALA A 10 -2.52 -23.84 -10.22
N PHE A 11 -2.68 -23.48 -11.50
CA PHE A 11 -3.19 -24.38 -12.54
C PHE A 11 -2.07 -25.04 -13.37
N GLY A 12 -0.79 -24.84 -13.03
CA GLY A 12 0.35 -25.42 -13.75
C GLY A 12 0.53 -24.92 -15.18
N VAL A 13 -0.08 -23.78 -15.54
CA VAL A 13 -0.05 -23.22 -16.91
C VAL A 13 0.89 -22.02 -17.01
N THR A 14 1.43 -21.82 -18.21
CA THR A 14 2.32 -20.69 -18.54
C THR A 14 1.57 -19.61 -19.32
N GLU A 15 2.10 -18.39 -19.34
CA GLU A 15 1.61 -17.26 -20.14
C GLU A 15 1.42 -17.62 -21.64
N ARG A 16 2.28 -18.50 -22.18
CA ARG A 16 2.13 -19.01 -23.56
C ARG A 16 0.92 -19.93 -23.72
N ASP A 17 0.62 -20.76 -22.71
CA ASP A 17 -0.61 -21.57 -22.70
C ASP A 17 -1.84 -20.65 -22.64
N LEU A 18 -1.81 -19.60 -21.81
CA LEU A 18 -2.89 -18.60 -21.73
C LEU A 18 -3.07 -17.80 -23.02
N THR A 19 -1.99 -17.53 -23.76
CA THR A 19 -2.06 -16.91 -25.09
C THR A 19 -2.80 -17.80 -26.08
N VAL A 20 -2.52 -19.12 -26.07
CA VAL A 20 -3.27 -20.10 -26.89
C VAL A 20 -4.75 -20.15 -26.49
N LEU A 21 -5.05 -20.12 -25.19
CA LEU A 21 -6.41 -20.08 -24.67
C LEU A 21 -7.18 -18.82 -25.12
N GLN A 22 -6.55 -17.64 -25.04
CA GLN A 22 -7.13 -16.39 -25.55
C GLN A 22 -7.38 -16.44 -27.06
N GLY A 23 -6.45 -17.06 -27.81
CA GLY A 23 -6.62 -17.34 -29.23
C GLY A 23 -7.85 -18.20 -29.51
N LEU A 24 -8.09 -19.27 -28.73
CA LEU A 24 -9.30 -20.10 -28.85
C LEU A 24 -10.58 -19.33 -28.51
N LEU A 25 -10.59 -18.57 -27.41
CA LEU A 25 -11.75 -17.77 -26.99
C LEU A 25 -12.17 -16.76 -28.08
N SER A 26 -11.22 -16.22 -28.85
CA SER A 26 -11.52 -15.34 -30.00
C SER A 26 -12.29 -16.00 -31.17
N PHE A 27 -12.48 -17.32 -31.15
CA PHE A 27 -13.36 -18.04 -32.08
C PHE A 27 -14.76 -18.33 -31.51
N PHE A 28 -15.02 -18.01 -30.24
CA PHE A 28 -16.35 -18.15 -29.64
C PHE A 28 -17.16 -16.85 -29.87
N PRO A 29 -18.41 -16.92 -30.37
CA PRO A 29 -19.19 -15.73 -30.69
C PRO A 29 -19.82 -15.08 -29.46
N GLY A 30 -19.23 -13.97 -29.00
CA GLY A 30 -19.76 -13.09 -27.96
C GLY A 30 -19.44 -13.51 -26.52
N ASP A 31 -19.76 -12.63 -25.56
CA ASP A 31 -19.51 -12.82 -24.11
C ASP A 31 -20.42 -13.89 -23.45
N ALA A 32 -21.11 -14.72 -24.24
CA ALA A 32 -22.11 -15.70 -23.80
C ALA A 32 -21.50 -17.00 -23.21
N LEU A 33 -20.38 -16.89 -22.49
CA LEU A 33 -19.84 -18.01 -21.70
C LEU A 33 -20.81 -18.27 -20.53
N GLY A 34 -21.46 -19.45 -20.51
CA GLY A 34 -22.42 -19.82 -19.45
C GLY A 34 -23.90 -19.83 -19.85
N GLY A 35 -24.24 -19.57 -21.11
CA GLY A 35 -25.55 -19.97 -21.64
C GLY A 35 -25.62 -21.47 -21.88
N ASN A 36 -26.83 -22.05 -21.93
CA ASN A 36 -27.08 -23.47 -22.25
C ASN A 36 -26.71 -23.90 -23.70
N ALA A 37 -25.82 -23.16 -24.37
CA ALA A 37 -25.31 -23.47 -25.69
C ALA A 37 -24.08 -24.40 -25.59
N GLU A 38 -23.87 -25.26 -26.58
CA GLU A 38 -22.63 -26.04 -26.67
C GLU A 38 -21.42 -25.10 -26.73
N MET A 39 -20.62 -25.03 -25.66
CA MET A 39 -19.46 -24.15 -25.56
C MET A 39 -18.24 -24.68 -26.34
N VAL A 40 -18.47 -25.22 -27.55
CA VAL A 40 -17.49 -25.98 -28.32
C VAL A 40 -16.99 -25.17 -29.52
N VAL A 41 -15.69 -24.84 -29.51
CA VAL A 41 -15.01 -24.20 -30.65
C VAL A 41 -14.31 -25.24 -31.52
N PHE A 42 -14.52 -25.17 -32.83
CA PHE A 42 -13.97 -26.11 -33.81
C PHE A 42 -13.00 -25.48 -34.85
N PRO A 43 -12.10 -24.52 -34.49
CA PRO A 43 -11.18 -23.93 -35.45
C PRO A 43 -10.15 -24.95 -35.96
N SER A 44 -9.78 -24.78 -37.23
CA SER A 44 -8.71 -25.57 -37.86
C SER A 44 -7.35 -25.22 -37.24
N ASN A 45 -6.40 -26.17 -37.24
CA ASN A 45 -5.06 -25.90 -36.71
C ASN A 45 -4.38 -24.72 -37.41
N LYS A 46 -4.62 -24.53 -38.72
CA LYS A 46 -4.13 -23.39 -39.49
C LYS A 46 -4.70 -22.07 -38.95
N ALA A 47 -6.03 -21.98 -38.79
CA ALA A 47 -6.68 -20.78 -38.26
C ALA A 47 -6.23 -20.43 -36.84
N ILE A 48 -6.03 -21.43 -35.96
CA ILE A 48 -5.47 -21.20 -34.62
C ILE A 48 -4.05 -20.59 -34.73
N CYS A 49 -3.18 -21.13 -35.59
CA CYS A 49 -1.82 -20.63 -35.73
C CYS A 49 -1.76 -19.23 -36.36
N GLU A 50 -2.62 -18.94 -37.33
CA GLU A 50 -2.78 -17.60 -37.92
C GLU A 50 -3.22 -16.57 -36.87
N ARG A 51 -4.21 -16.91 -36.02
CA ARG A 51 -4.66 -16.06 -34.91
C ARG A 51 -3.57 -15.84 -33.85
N LEU A 52 -2.67 -16.80 -33.67
CA LEU A 52 -1.55 -16.74 -32.74
C LEU A 52 -0.27 -16.20 -33.40
N ASN A 53 -0.40 -15.22 -34.31
CA ASN A 53 0.71 -14.53 -34.98
C ASN A 53 1.73 -15.48 -35.63
N GLY A 54 1.26 -16.58 -36.23
CA GLY A 54 2.10 -17.57 -36.92
C GLY A 54 2.77 -18.60 -36.02
N MET A 55 2.29 -18.81 -34.77
CA MET A 55 2.83 -19.84 -33.88
C MET A 55 2.91 -21.22 -34.56
N PRO A 56 4.04 -21.95 -34.50
CA PRO A 56 4.17 -23.27 -35.12
C PRO A 56 3.14 -24.30 -34.61
N CYS A 57 2.55 -25.07 -35.54
CA CYS A 57 1.55 -26.11 -35.24
C CYS A 57 1.98 -27.17 -34.21
N SER A 58 3.29 -27.43 -34.05
CA SER A 58 3.82 -28.32 -33.00
C SER A 58 3.74 -27.67 -31.62
N THR A 59 4.25 -26.44 -31.50
CA THR A 59 4.21 -25.60 -30.29
C THR A 59 2.78 -25.37 -29.83
N MET A 60 1.89 -24.95 -30.75
CA MET A 60 0.47 -24.74 -30.47
C MET A 60 -0.21 -26.00 -29.91
N ARG A 61 0.01 -27.17 -30.52
CA ARG A 61 -0.56 -28.44 -30.02
C ARG A 61 -0.05 -28.84 -28.64
N ARG A 62 1.22 -28.55 -28.32
CA ARG A 62 1.78 -28.80 -26.98
C ARG A 62 1.11 -27.92 -25.91
N HIS A 63 0.88 -26.64 -26.23
CA HIS A 63 0.16 -25.74 -25.32
C HIS A 63 -1.31 -26.15 -25.15
N LEU A 64 -1.97 -26.61 -26.23
CA LEU A 64 -3.31 -27.22 -26.13
C LEU A 64 -3.35 -28.51 -25.31
N ALA A 65 -2.30 -29.33 -25.32
CA ALA A 65 -2.23 -30.52 -24.46
C ALA A 65 -2.20 -30.11 -22.98
N ARG A 66 -1.34 -29.15 -22.61
CA ARG A 66 -1.24 -28.62 -21.24
C ARG A 66 -2.55 -28.00 -20.73
N LEU A 67 -3.25 -27.24 -21.57
CA LEU A 67 -4.56 -26.67 -21.20
C LEU A 67 -5.63 -27.75 -20.95
N VAL A 68 -5.53 -28.90 -21.61
CA VAL A 68 -6.41 -30.07 -21.39
C VAL A 68 -5.97 -30.85 -20.15
N GLU A 69 -4.66 -31.06 -19.95
CA GLU A 69 -4.08 -31.67 -18.74
C GLU A 69 -4.42 -30.86 -17.47
N ALA A 70 -4.41 -29.53 -17.54
CA ALA A 70 -4.83 -28.62 -16.47
C ALA A 70 -6.36 -28.58 -16.24
N GLY A 71 -7.15 -29.30 -17.06
CA GLY A 71 -8.62 -29.31 -16.98
C GLY A 71 -9.27 -27.95 -17.29
N LEU A 72 -8.58 -27.08 -18.05
CA LEU A 72 -9.11 -25.78 -18.50
C LEU A 72 -9.81 -25.90 -19.86
N LEU A 73 -9.53 -26.96 -20.62
CA LEU A 73 -10.19 -27.33 -21.86
C LEU A 73 -10.55 -28.82 -21.83
N ALA A 74 -11.65 -29.20 -22.45
CA ALA A 74 -11.92 -30.60 -22.77
C ALA A 74 -11.88 -30.83 -24.29
N ARG A 75 -11.55 -32.06 -24.72
CA ARG A 75 -11.60 -32.45 -26.14
C ARG A 75 -12.87 -33.22 -26.42
N ARG A 76 -13.66 -32.72 -27.36
CA ARG A 76 -14.76 -33.45 -28.00
C ARG A 76 -14.28 -33.96 -29.35
N ASP A 77 -13.47 -35.01 -29.33
CA ASP A 77 -12.93 -35.61 -30.55
C ASP A 77 -14.04 -36.40 -31.29
N SER A 78 -14.07 -36.29 -32.62
CA SER A 78 -14.96 -37.11 -33.46
C SER A 78 -14.36 -38.50 -33.69
N PRO A 79 -15.15 -39.50 -34.14
CA PRO A 79 -14.64 -40.84 -34.47
C PRO A 79 -13.48 -40.87 -35.48
N ASN A 80 -13.33 -39.80 -36.29
CA ASN A 80 -12.25 -39.64 -37.28
C ASN A 80 -11.16 -38.64 -36.85
N GLY A 81 -11.15 -38.18 -35.59
CA GLY A 81 -10.19 -37.19 -35.06
C GLY A 81 -10.25 -35.79 -35.71
N LYS A 82 -11.27 -35.51 -36.53
CA LYS A 82 -11.48 -34.21 -37.19
C LYS A 82 -12.41 -33.32 -36.36
N ARG A 83 -12.20 -32.01 -36.39
CA ARG A 83 -13.10 -31.02 -35.77
C ARG A 83 -14.12 -30.54 -36.81
N TYR A 84 -15.40 -30.72 -36.53
CA TYR A 84 -16.52 -30.30 -37.39
C TYR A 84 -17.83 -30.32 -36.60
N VAL A 85 -18.85 -29.63 -37.11
CA VAL A 85 -20.23 -29.73 -36.61
C VAL A 85 -20.99 -30.70 -37.50
N ARG A 86 -21.70 -31.67 -36.92
CA ARG A 86 -22.65 -32.53 -37.63
C ARG A 86 -24.06 -32.15 -37.21
N LYS A 87 -24.96 -32.02 -38.20
CA LYS A 87 -26.41 -31.99 -37.94
C LYS A 87 -26.98 -33.39 -38.08
N HIS A 88 -27.85 -33.81 -37.17
CA HIS A 88 -28.54 -35.09 -37.21
C HIS A 88 -30.02 -34.85 -36.91
N GLY A 89 -30.81 -34.54 -37.95
CA GLY A 89 -32.14 -33.95 -37.77
C GLY A 89 -32.03 -32.52 -37.22
N GLU A 90 -32.77 -32.23 -36.16
CA GLU A 90 -32.73 -30.94 -35.45
C GLU A 90 -31.49 -30.79 -34.55
N GLU A 91 -30.92 -31.90 -34.08
CA GLU A 91 -29.75 -31.88 -33.20
C GLU A 91 -28.48 -31.44 -33.94
N ARG A 92 -27.70 -30.58 -33.29
CA ARG A 92 -26.36 -30.18 -33.73
C ARG A 92 -25.36 -30.72 -32.72
N VAL A 93 -24.36 -31.46 -33.20
CA VAL A 93 -23.27 -31.98 -32.37
C VAL A 93 -21.97 -31.37 -32.86
N ALA A 94 -21.32 -30.55 -32.03
CA ALA A 94 -20.01 -29.98 -32.30
C ALA A 94 -18.86 -30.86 -31.75
N PHE A 95 -17.90 -31.19 -32.64
CA PHE A 95 -16.63 -31.85 -32.29
C PHE A 95 -15.49 -30.84 -32.40
N GLY A 96 -14.75 -30.63 -31.30
CA GLY A 96 -13.79 -29.54 -31.15
C GLY A 96 -13.20 -29.44 -29.73
N PHE A 97 -12.89 -28.23 -29.29
CA PHE A 97 -12.52 -27.93 -27.91
C PHE A 97 -13.72 -27.39 -27.15
N ASP A 98 -14.04 -28.04 -26.04
CA ASP A 98 -15.09 -27.64 -25.12
C ASP A 98 -14.52 -26.67 -24.06
N LEU A 99 -15.14 -25.50 -23.98
CA LEU A 99 -14.80 -24.40 -23.08
C LEU A 99 -15.61 -24.42 -21.78
N SER A 100 -16.59 -25.32 -21.64
CA SER A 100 -17.42 -25.45 -20.42
C SER A 100 -16.61 -25.56 -19.12
N PRO A 101 -15.44 -26.25 -19.07
CA PRO A 101 -14.61 -26.28 -17.87
C PRO A 101 -14.18 -24.90 -17.36
N LEU A 102 -13.99 -23.90 -18.23
CA LEU A 102 -13.63 -22.53 -17.83
C LEU A 102 -14.77 -21.83 -17.09
N TYR A 103 -16.01 -22.10 -17.50
CA TYR A 103 -17.19 -21.53 -16.87
C TYR A 103 -17.49 -22.21 -15.54
N CYS A 104 -17.53 -23.55 -15.53
CA CYS A 104 -17.77 -24.32 -14.30
C CYS A 104 -16.70 -24.09 -13.21
N ARG A 105 -15.46 -23.78 -13.61
CA ARG A 105 -14.34 -23.50 -12.69
C ARG A 105 -14.08 -21.99 -12.48
N ALA A 106 -14.98 -21.11 -12.94
CA ALA A 106 -14.76 -19.65 -12.82
C ALA A 106 -14.56 -19.20 -11.37
N GLU A 107 -15.33 -19.74 -10.42
CA GLU A 107 -15.19 -19.45 -8.99
C GLU A 107 -13.92 -20.06 -8.35
N GLU A 108 -13.45 -21.20 -8.85
CA GLU A 108 -12.18 -21.81 -8.42
C GLU A 108 -11.01 -20.92 -8.86
N ILE A 109 -11.02 -20.48 -10.13
CA ILE A 109 -10.02 -19.58 -10.71
C ILE A 109 -10.03 -18.22 -9.99
N ALA A 110 -11.20 -17.66 -9.69
CA ALA A 110 -11.34 -16.41 -8.95
C ALA A 110 -10.77 -16.53 -7.53
N ARG A 111 -11.11 -17.59 -6.79
CA ARG A 111 -10.56 -17.83 -5.44
C ARG A 111 -9.05 -18.04 -5.45
N ALA A 112 -8.51 -18.77 -6.43
CA ALA A 112 -7.07 -18.94 -6.59
C ALA A 112 -6.36 -17.61 -6.90
N ALA A 113 -6.96 -16.75 -7.73
CA ALA A 113 -6.42 -15.42 -8.05
C ALA A 113 -6.46 -14.46 -6.84
N GLU A 114 -7.52 -14.52 -6.04
CA GLU A 114 -7.63 -13.79 -4.78
C GLU A 114 -6.54 -14.23 -3.79
N ALA A 115 -6.38 -15.54 -3.57
CA ALA A 115 -5.35 -16.07 -2.67
C ALA A 115 -3.92 -15.66 -3.07
N VAL A 116 -3.62 -15.54 -4.37
CA VAL A 116 -2.34 -14.99 -4.87
C VAL A 116 -2.22 -13.50 -4.57
N ARG A 117 -3.28 -12.71 -4.78
CA ARG A 117 -3.31 -11.26 -4.43
C ARG A 117 -3.12 -11.06 -2.92
N GLU A 118 -3.84 -11.80 -2.08
CA GLU A 118 -3.67 -11.78 -0.62
C GLU A 118 -2.26 -12.18 -0.15
N ALA A 119 -1.61 -13.16 -0.83
CA ALA A 119 -0.25 -13.55 -0.51
C ALA A 119 0.78 -12.46 -0.87
N GLU A 120 0.65 -11.84 -2.04
CA GLU A 120 1.47 -10.70 -2.46
C GLU A 120 1.25 -9.47 -1.57
N ASP A 121 0.01 -9.19 -1.18
CA ASP A 121 -0.31 -8.05 -0.33
C ASP A 121 0.16 -8.27 1.12
N ARG A 122 0.10 -9.50 1.64
CA ARG A 122 0.75 -9.86 2.93
C ARG A 122 2.27 -9.63 2.87
N MET A 123 2.91 -10.08 1.79
CA MET A 123 4.34 -9.87 1.55
C MET A 123 4.68 -8.37 1.47
N ARG A 124 3.87 -7.58 0.75
CA ARG A 124 4.04 -6.14 0.60
C ARG A 124 3.91 -5.41 1.94
N ARG A 125 2.83 -5.67 2.69
CA ARG A 125 2.60 -5.09 4.02
C ARG A 125 3.74 -5.42 4.98
N LEU A 126 4.18 -6.68 5.04
CA LEU A 126 5.30 -7.05 5.92
C LEU A 126 6.60 -6.32 5.55
N ARG A 127 6.88 -6.13 4.25
CA ARG A 127 8.04 -5.33 3.79
C ARG A 127 7.90 -3.85 4.13
N GLU A 128 6.70 -3.29 4.10
CA GLU A 128 6.43 -1.91 4.53
C GLU A 128 6.66 -1.76 6.05
N VAL A 129 6.14 -2.67 6.87
CA VAL A 129 6.37 -2.71 8.33
C VAL A 129 7.86 -2.83 8.66
N VAL A 130 8.58 -3.80 8.08
CA VAL A 130 10.03 -3.96 8.29
C VAL A 130 10.81 -2.71 7.80
N SER A 131 10.33 -2.04 6.75
CA SER A 131 10.92 -0.77 6.29
C SER A 131 10.71 0.37 7.28
N LEU A 132 9.54 0.44 7.92
CA LEU A 132 9.20 1.40 8.98
C LEU A 132 10.00 1.13 10.25
N MET A 133 10.00 -0.10 10.77
CA MET A 133 10.78 -0.50 11.95
C MET A 133 12.28 -0.18 11.79
N ARG A 134 12.82 -0.35 10.58
CA ARG A 134 14.19 0.05 10.25
C ARG A 134 14.42 1.57 10.30
N ARG A 135 13.41 2.39 9.98
CA ARG A 135 13.46 3.86 10.20
C ARG A 135 13.36 4.18 11.69
N ASP A 136 12.44 3.53 12.40
CA ASP A 136 12.26 3.68 13.85
C ASP A 136 13.57 3.41 14.60
N ILE A 137 14.27 2.31 14.27
CA ILE A 137 15.58 1.99 14.86
C ILE A 137 16.64 3.05 14.53
N ALA A 138 16.69 3.55 13.30
CA ALA A 138 17.68 4.56 12.91
C ALA A 138 17.45 5.88 13.67
N ALA A 139 16.20 6.34 13.72
CA ALA A 139 15.82 7.56 14.44
C ALA A 139 16.04 7.42 15.96
N LEU A 140 15.77 6.24 16.54
CA LEU A 140 16.06 5.97 17.96
C LEU A 140 17.56 5.87 18.25
N ALA A 141 18.38 5.40 17.31
CA ALA A 141 19.84 5.41 17.45
C ALA A 141 20.44 6.82 17.38
N GLU A 142 19.84 7.72 16.60
CA GLU A 142 20.22 9.14 16.54
C GLU A 142 19.81 9.85 17.83
N PHE A 143 18.53 9.76 18.22
CA PHE A 143 18.01 10.35 19.46
C PHE A 143 18.67 9.79 20.73
N GLY A 144 18.92 8.48 20.78
CA GLY A 144 19.58 7.83 21.91
C GLY A 144 21.01 8.33 22.13
N GLU A 145 21.76 8.57 21.05
CA GLU A 145 23.12 9.13 21.14
C GLU A 145 23.12 10.60 21.61
N GLU A 146 22.09 11.37 21.26
CA GLU A 146 21.91 12.76 21.76
C GLU A 146 21.57 12.80 23.25
N VAL A 147 20.68 11.92 23.72
CA VAL A 147 20.21 11.90 25.12
C VAL A 147 21.17 11.19 26.06
N GLN A 148 21.77 10.08 25.62
CA GLN A 148 22.69 9.27 26.41
C GLN A 148 23.87 8.76 25.56
N PRO A 149 24.90 9.61 25.35
CA PRO A 149 26.04 9.28 24.51
C PRO A 149 26.83 8.05 24.97
N GLY A 150 27.47 7.35 24.03
CA GLY A 150 28.47 6.32 24.30
C GLY A 150 27.95 4.93 24.70
N LEU A 151 26.62 4.70 24.65
CA LEU A 151 26.06 3.35 24.76
C LEU A 151 26.30 2.57 23.46
N GLY A 152 27.01 1.44 23.57
CA GLY A 152 27.23 0.52 22.43
C GLY A 152 25.94 0.00 21.76
N LEU A 153 24.78 0.15 22.42
CA LEU A 153 23.46 -0.12 21.86
C LEU A 153 23.16 0.74 20.62
N TRP A 154 23.51 2.03 20.61
CA TRP A 154 23.21 2.93 19.48
C TRP A 154 23.95 2.53 18.21
N HIS A 155 25.20 2.07 18.36
CA HIS A 155 25.94 1.45 17.26
C HIS A 155 25.27 0.16 16.75
N GLN A 156 24.85 -0.74 17.65
CA GLN A 156 24.14 -1.97 17.26
C GLN A 156 22.83 -1.70 16.52
N LEU A 157 22.05 -0.70 16.97
CA LEU A 157 20.84 -0.24 16.29
C LEU A 157 21.15 0.28 14.88
N ARG A 158 22.14 1.16 14.74
CA ARG A 158 22.56 1.74 13.46
C ARG A 158 23.05 0.66 12.47
N ASP A 159 23.85 -0.29 12.95
CA ASP A 159 24.34 -1.42 12.16
C ASP A 159 23.20 -2.35 11.74
N LYS A 160 22.26 -2.67 12.63
CA LYS A 160 21.07 -3.47 12.27
C LYS A 160 20.22 -2.75 11.22
N ALA A 161 19.98 -1.44 11.37
CA ALA A 161 19.24 -0.65 10.40
C ALA A 161 19.92 -0.66 9.01
N ALA A 162 21.26 -0.61 8.96
CA ALA A 162 22.04 -0.71 7.73
C ALA A 162 22.01 -2.12 7.11
N LEU A 163 22.15 -3.18 7.92
CA LEU A 163 22.06 -4.57 7.47
C LEU A 163 20.65 -4.89 6.92
N THR A 164 19.60 -4.48 7.63
CA THR A 164 18.21 -4.62 7.18
C THR A 164 17.96 -3.84 5.89
N ALA A 165 18.53 -2.64 5.73
CA ALA A 165 18.45 -1.89 4.46
C ALA A 165 19.05 -2.68 3.29
N ARG A 166 20.20 -3.34 3.50
CA ARG A 166 20.86 -4.18 2.49
C ARG A 166 20.05 -5.44 2.19
N ALA A 167 19.48 -6.09 3.21
CA ALA A 167 18.60 -7.25 3.05
C ALA A 167 17.35 -6.91 2.23
N LEU A 168 16.64 -5.82 2.56
CA LEU A 168 15.43 -5.39 1.87
C LEU A 168 15.63 -5.09 0.37
N ARG A 169 16.84 -4.80 -0.11
CA ARG A 169 17.15 -4.65 -1.54
C ARG A 169 17.07 -5.98 -2.31
N ARG A 170 17.05 -7.13 -1.63
CA ARG A 170 16.97 -8.47 -2.22
C ARG A 170 15.53 -9.01 -2.17
N LYS A 171 15.28 -10.06 -2.96
CA LYS A 171 14.04 -10.86 -2.89
C LYS A 171 14.13 -11.82 -1.70
N LEU A 172 13.59 -11.39 -0.57
CA LEU A 172 13.45 -12.21 0.65
C LEU A 172 12.20 -13.09 0.58
N SER A 173 12.23 -14.22 1.29
CA SER A 173 11.05 -15.02 1.59
C SER A 173 10.17 -14.37 2.68
N LEU A 174 8.99 -14.93 2.91
CA LEU A 174 8.11 -14.50 4.00
C LEU A 174 8.75 -14.77 5.36
N GLU A 175 9.46 -15.91 5.49
CA GLU A 175 10.16 -16.34 6.69
C GLU A 175 11.31 -15.37 7.02
N ASP A 176 12.16 -15.04 6.04
CA ASP A 176 13.26 -14.08 6.22
C ASP A 176 12.75 -12.71 6.72
N LEU A 177 11.62 -12.25 6.17
CA LEU A 177 11.01 -10.97 6.56
C LEU A 177 10.38 -11.03 7.96
N SER A 178 9.81 -12.18 8.33
CA SER A 178 9.28 -12.39 9.69
C SER A 178 10.40 -12.44 10.72
N ALA A 179 11.54 -13.07 10.40
CA ALA A 179 12.73 -13.04 11.23
C ALA A 179 13.30 -11.61 11.34
N CYS A 180 13.42 -10.89 10.22
CA CYS A 180 13.81 -9.47 10.25
C CYS A 180 12.87 -8.63 11.11
N ARG A 181 11.55 -8.86 11.06
CA ARG A 181 10.58 -8.16 11.92
C ARG A 181 10.88 -8.43 13.40
N THR A 182 10.94 -9.70 13.82
CA THR A 182 11.17 -10.09 15.22
C THR A 182 12.49 -9.54 15.75
N ASP A 183 13.56 -9.61 14.97
CA ASP A 183 14.87 -9.03 15.31
C ASP A 183 14.81 -7.52 15.52
N LEU A 184 14.02 -6.79 14.73
CA LEU A 184 13.85 -5.35 14.89
C LEU A 184 12.97 -5.02 16.10
N GLU A 185 11.92 -5.80 16.35
CA GLU A 185 10.98 -5.65 17.48
C GLU A 185 11.74 -5.75 18.82
N THR A 186 12.53 -6.82 19.00
CA THR A 186 13.36 -7.03 20.21
C THR A 186 14.38 -5.91 20.46
N LEU A 187 15.00 -5.37 19.40
CA LEU A 187 15.95 -4.26 19.52
C LEU A 187 15.26 -2.93 19.83
N LEU A 188 14.07 -2.71 19.27
CA LEU A 188 13.24 -1.53 19.52
C LEU A 188 12.73 -1.48 20.96
N ASP A 189 12.30 -2.61 21.50
CA ASP A 189 11.87 -2.72 22.90
C ASP A 189 13.05 -2.59 23.87
N HIS A 190 14.22 -3.17 23.55
CA HIS A 190 15.43 -2.98 24.34
C HIS A 190 15.88 -1.51 24.36
N ALA A 191 15.86 -0.83 23.20
CA ALA A 191 16.18 0.60 23.12
C ALA A 191 15.28 1.45 24.01
N ARG A 192 13.98 1.14 24.08
CA ARG A 192 13.06 1.82 25.01
C ARG A 192 13.36 1.60 26.46
N ASN A 193 13.55 0.36 26.88
CA ASN A 193 13.78 0.05 28.29
C ASN A 193 15.04 0.73 28.84
N VAL A 194 15.98 1.12 27.95
CA VAL A 194 17.14 1.96 28.27
C VAL A 194 16.79 3.45 28.33
N ILE A 195 15.98 3.98 27.39
CA ILE A 195 15.61 5.40 27.32
C ILE A 195 14.60 5.79 28.42
N ASP A 196 13.54 5.02 28.58
CA ASP A 196 12.45 5.30 29.54
C ASP A 196 12.78 4.79 30.95
N GLY A 197 13.82 3.97 31.09
CA GLY A 197 14.12 3.17 32.28
C GLY A 197 13.16 1.98 32.46
N PRO A 198 13.35 1.13 33.48
CA PRO A 198 12.33 0.18 33.87
C PRO A 198 11.08 0.96 34.29
N GLU A 199 9.91 0.58 33.77
CA GLU A 199 8.61 1.20 34.09
C GLU A 199 8.36 1.15 35.61
N THR A 200 8.80 2.16 36.35
CA THR A 200 8.38 2.37 37.72
C THR A 200 6.93 2.83 37.64
N GLU A 201 6.02 1.98 38.11
CA GLU A 201 4.63 2.38 38.35
C GLU A 201 4.64 3.71 39.10
N LYS A 202 4.13 4.77 38.46
CA LYS A 202 3.91 6.04 39.14
C LYS A 202 2.80 5.82 40.15
N MET A 203 3.19 5.39 41.34
CA MET A 203 2.34 5.35 42.52
C MET A 203 1.95 6.80 42.83
N ASN A 204 0.85 7.24 42.23
CA ASN A 204 0.24 8.53 42.49
C ASN A 204 -0.33 8.52 43.92
N THR A 205 0.55 8.73 44.90
CA THR A 205 0.15 9.23 46.21
C THR A 205 -0.29 10.68 46.04
N ASN A 206 -1.57 10.85 45.73
CA ASN A 206 -2.25 12.13 45.90
C ASN A 206 -2.24 12.51 47.38
N ASP A 207 -1.28 13.35 47.79
CA ASP A 207 -1.53 14.31 48.86
C ASP A 207 -0.60 15.53 48.78
N ALA A 208 -1.04 16.55 48.04
CA ALA A 208 -0.53 17.92 48.11
C ALA A 208 -1.49 18.88 47.40
N LEU A 209 -2.57 19.28 48.08
CA LEU A 209 -3.35 20.46 47.70
C LEU A 209 -2.51 21.73 47.94
N SER A 210 -2.06 22.39 46.87
CA SER A 210 -1.89 23.86 46.87
C SER A 210 -1.83 24.43 45.46
N GLU A 211 -2.65 25.45 45.25
CA GLU A 211 -2.76 26.25 44.03
C GLU A 211 -1.55 27.18 43.87
N HIS A 212 -1.23 27.56 42.63
CA HIS A 212 -1.01 28.97 42.27
C HIS A 212 -1.19 29.16 40.75
N HIS A 213 -2.37 29.62 40.34
CA HIS A 213 -2.66 29.96 38.95
C HIS A 213 -1.92 31.23 38.51
N HIS A 214 -0.96 31.10 37.60
CA HIS A 214 -0.40 32.24 36.87
C HIS A 214 -1.25 32.54 35.62
N LEU A 215 -2.27 33.38 35.79
CA LEU A 215 -3.02 34.01 34.69
C LEU A 215 -2.18 35.13 34.06
N ASN A 216 -1.49 34.82 32.95
CA ASN A 216 -0.87 35.84 32.12
C ASN A 216 -1.91 36.44 31.17
N SER A 217 -2.18 37.73 31.36
CA SER A 217 -3.18 38.51 30.62
C SER A 217 -2.85 38.62 29.13
N ILE A 218 -3.83 38.31 28.28
CA ILE A 218 -3.80 38.67 26.86
C ILE A 218 -4.22 40.14 26.76
N LYS A 219 -3.32 40.99 26.26
CA LYS A 219 -3.66 42.37 25.90
C LYS A 219 -4.18 42.39 24.46
N ASP A 220 -5.42 42.82 24.29
CA ASP A 220 -5.98 43.18 22.99
C ASP A 220 -5.19 44.34 22.37
N SER A 221 -4.97 44.23 21.06
CA SER A 221 -4.48 45.32 20.20
C SER A 221 -5.11 45.15 18.82
N THR A 222 -6.39 45.47 18.72
CA THR A 222 -7.04 45.74 17.43
C THR A 222 -6.38 46.99 16.82
N ASP A 223 -5.94 46.94 15.56
CA ASP A 223 -6.52 47.80 14.52
C ASP A 223 -5.85 47.73 13.12
N PHE A 224 -6.74 47.75 12.12
CA PHE A 224 -6.64 48.11 10.69
C PHE A 224 -5.71 47.37 9.68
N GLU A 225 -6.35 46.88 8.61
CA GLU A 225 -5.77 46.63 7.28
C GLU A 225 -5.35 47.95 6.59
N PRO A 226 -4.53 47.86 5.52
CA PRO A 226 -5.11 48.30 4.23
C PRO A 226 -4.80 47.42 3.01
N ALA A 227 -5.70 47.56 2.04
CA ALA A 227 -5.82 46.78 0.81
C ALA A 227 -4.62 46.78 -0.14
N LEU A 228 -4.49 45.67 -0.88
CA LEU A 228 -3.56 45.44 -1.97
C LEU A 228 -4.11 46.05 -3.28
N ASN A 229 -3.36 46.92 -3.97
CA ASN A 229 -3.66 47.29 -5.36
C ASN A 229 -2.41 47.67 -6.18
N LYS A 230 -2.52 47.57 -7.51
CA LYS A 230 -1.40 47.40 -8.46
C LYS A 230 -0.74 48.71 -8.94
N GLY A 231 0.54 48.62 -9.33
CA GLY A 231 1.15 49.48 -10.37
C GLY A 231 2.61 49.89 -10.15
N GLY A 232 3.50 49.60 -11.11
CA GLY A 232 4.79 50.31 -11.28
C GLY A 232 4.64 51.58 -12.14
N PRO A 233 5.72 52.21 -12.67
CA PRO A 233 7.10 51.70 -12.84
C PRO A 233 8.24 52.73 -12.55
N ALA A 234 9.47 52.36 -12.98
CA ALA A 234 10.68 53.20 -13.27
C ALA A 234 11.71 53.48 -12.15
N GLY A 235 13.00 53.27 -12.47
CA GLY A 235 14.21 53.67 -11.71
C GLY A 235 14.80 55.00 -12.23
N PRO A 236 16.16 55.24 -12.31
CA PRO A 236 17.28 54.28 -12.25
C PRO A 236 18.57 54.73 -11.48
N GLY A 237 19.62 53.88 -11.50
CA GLY A 237 21.04 54.19 -11.19
C GLY A 237 21.48 54.00 -9.72
N SER A 238 22.70 53.61 -9.34
CA SER A 238 23.95 53.21 -10.04
C SER A 238 24.96 52.68 -8.98
N GLU A 239 26.01 51.86 -9.21
CA GLU A 239 26.48 51.03 -10.34
C GLU A 239 27.59 50.06 -9.85
N LEU A 240 27.79 48.91 -10.54
CA LEU A 240 28.99 48.00 -10.55
C LEU A 240 29.30 47.21 -9.24
N GLU A 241 29.87 46.00 -9.28
CA GLU A 241 30.78 45.38 -10.27
C GLU A 241 30.58 43.84 -10.40
N LEU A 242 31.07 43.24 -11.49
CA LEU A 242 30.96 41.80 -11.84
C LEU A 242 32.13 40.99 -11.21
N GLU A 243 32.11 39.65 -11.02
CA GLU A 243 32.17 38.62 -12.07
C GLU A 243 32.08 37.16 -11.51
N LEU A 244 31.68 36.23 -12.39
CA LEU A 244 31.95 34.76 -12.42
C LEU A 244 31.23 33.80 -11.45
N GLU A 245 30.22 33.12 -11.98
CA GLU A 245 29.78 31.78 -11.54
C GLU A 245 30.84 30.71 -11.91
N PRO A 246 30.84 29.56 -11.22
CA PRO A 246 30.46 28.36 -11.97
C PRO A 246 29.36 27.52 -11.31
N GLU A 247 28.66 26.82 -12.20
CA GLU A 247 27.44 26.06 -12.02
C GLU A 247 27.52 24.88 -11.03
N ALA A 248 26.40 24.68 -10.32
CA ALA A 248 25.82 23.38 -9.97
C ALA A 248 26.62 22.37 -9.13
N GLU A 249 26.48 22.48 -7.81
CA GLU A 249 26.12 21.28 -7.01
C GLU A 249 24.62 21.32 -6.73
N ILE A 250 23.89 20.39 -7.34
CA ILE A 250 22.47 20.16 -7.08
C ILE A 250 22.39 19.50 -5.70
N GLU A 251 21.93 20.23 -4.68
CA GLU A 251 21.53 19.61 -3.42
C GLU A 251 20.43 18.58 -3.70
N GLU A 252 20.79 17.29 -3.63
CA GLU A 252 19.81 16.20 -3.70
C GLU A 252 18.78 16.41 -2.57
N PRO A 253 17.47 16.44 -2.86
CA PRO A 253 16.49 16.87 -1.89
C PRO A 253 16.42 15.92 -0.70
N ASP A 254 16.84 16.48 0.44
CA ASP A 254 16.85 15.98 1.81
C ASP A 254 15.86 14.83 2.10
N ILE A 255 16.38 13.80 2.77
CA ILE A 255 15.72 12.52 3.01
C ILE A 255 14.44 12.73 3.82
N ARG A 256 13.30 12.77 3.11
CA ARG A 256 11.91 12.54 3.56
C ARG A 256 11.76 12.62 5.09
N ARG A 257 11.82 13.85 5.60
CA ARG A 257 11.85 14.15 7.04
C ARG A 257 10.75 13.39 7.77
N ALA A 258 11.14 12.72 8.86
CA ALA A 258 10.20 12.13 9.81
C ALA A 258 9.14 13.17 10.21
N PRO A 259 7.89 12.75 10.51
CA PRO A 259 6.86 13.69 10.94
C PRO A 259 7.36 14.53 12.12
N ARG A 260 7.36 15.85 11.98
CA ARG A 260 7.73 16.84 13.02
C ARG A 260 6.82 16.80 14.27
N ILE A 261 5.92 15.84 14.36
CA ILE A 261 4.94 15.66 15.43
C ILE A 261 5.37 14.43 16.23
N PRO A 262 5.77 14.57 17.50
CA PRO A 262 6.00 13.43 18.38
C PRO A 262 4.80 12.48 18.42
N LEU A 263 5.06 11.17 18.31
CA LEU A 263 4.03 10.13 18.28
C LEU A 263 3.07 10.20 19.48
N HIS A 264 3.58 10.55 20.67
CA HIS A 264 2.76 10.69 21.88
C HIS A 264 1.65 11.76 21.72
N LEU A 265 1.91 12.86 20.98
CA LEU A 265 0.89 13.88 20.71
C LEU A 265 -0.21 13.31 19.83
N VAL A 266 0.14 12.55 18.78
CA VAL A 266 -0.82 11.90 17.88
C VAL A 266 -1.74 10.96 18.66
N ILE A 267 -1.17 10.12 19.54
CA ILE A 267 -1.93 9.18 20.37
C ILE A 267 -2.82 9.92 21.38
N SER A 268 -2.31 10.98 22.02
CA SER A 268 -3.08 11.78 22.98
C SER A 268 -4.26 12.54 22.35
N GLY A 269 -4.10 12.96 21.09
CA GLY A 269 -5.11 13.69 20.32
C GLY A 269 -6.15 12.81 19.65
N CYS A 270 -5.93 11.48 19.58
CA CYS A 270 -6.81 10.54 18.87
C CYS A 270 -7.20 9.32 19.73
N PRO A 271 -7.82 9.52 20.92
CA PRO A 271 -8.18 8.45 21.84
C PRO A 271 -9.10 7.38 21.22
N SER A 272 -9.92 7.73 20.21
CA SER A 272 -10.84 6.80 19.54
C SER A 272 -10.13 5.57 18.96
N LEU A 273 -8.84 5.66 18.64
CA LEU A 273 -8.05 4.54 18.12
C LEU A 273 -8.01 3.34 19.09
N LYS A 274 -7.98 3.60 20.42
CA LYS A 274 -7.93 2.55 21.45
C LYS A 274 -9.18 1.67 21.48
N THR A 275 -10.31 2.17 20.98
CA THR A 275 -11.57 1.43 20.86
C THR A 275 -11.51 0.35 19.76
N PHE A 276 -10.71 0.59 18.71
CA PHE A 276 -10.62 -0.29 17.54
C PHE A 276 -9.29 -1.05 17.44
N TYR A 277 -8.30 -0.71 18.27
CA TYR A 277 -6.98 -1.35 18.29
C TYR A 277 -6.52 -1.52 19.74
N HIS A 278 -6.28 -2.77 20.13
CA HIS A 278 -5.89 -3.15 21.50
C HIS A 278 -4.39 -3.38 21.68
N GLY A 279 -3.59 -3.17 20.61
CA GLY A 279 -2.13 -3.24 20.70
C GLY A 279 -1.55 -1.94 21.25
N ASP A 280 -0.41 -2.06 21.92
CA ASP A 280 0.37 -0.91 22.35
C ASP A 280 0.97 -0.17 21.14
N ILE A 281 0.68 1.12 21.03
CA ILE A 281 1.27 2.00 20.03
C ILE A 281 2.35 2.80 20.70
N ARG A 282 3.59 2.34 20.58
CA ARG A 282 4.77 3.01 21.10
C ARG A 282 5.68 3.51 19.97
N HIS A 283 5.63 2.92 18.77
CA HIS A 283 6.40 3.28 17.55
C HIS A 283 5.52 3.67 16.35
N TRP A 284 6.12 4.25 15.30
CA TRP A 284 5.41 4.58 14.06
C TRP A 284 4.93 3.35 13.28
N HIS A 285 5.69 2.25 13.25
CA HIS A 285 5.20 1.02 12.62
C HIS A 285 3.94 0.46 13.30
N GLN A 286 3.82 0.57 14.63
CA GLN A 286 2.61 0.18 15.38
C GLN A 286 1.43 1.12 15.07
N LEU A 287 1.67 2.42 14.90
CA LEU A 287 0.63 3.36 14.44
C LEU A 287 0.15 3.02 13.02
N PHE A 288 1.08 2.63 12.15
CA PHE A 288 0.78 2.18 10.79
C PHE A 288 -0.04 0.89 10.75
N ASP A 289 0.31 -0.10 11.57
CA ASP A 289 -0.46 -1.34 11.71
C ASP A 289 -1.87 -1.06 12.26
N ALA A 290 -1.99 -0.20 13.27
CA ALA A 290 -3.27 0.25 13.81
C ALA A 290 -4.11 1.00 12.75
N ALA A 291 -3.51 1.90 11.98
CA ALA A 291 -4.19 2.59 10.88
C ALA A 291 -4.66 1.61 9.79
N CYS A 292 -3.86 0.61 9.45
CA CYS A 292 -4.22 -0.45 8.52
C CYS A 292 -5.39 -1.32 9.03
N HIS A 293 -5.48 -1.56 10.34
CA HIS A 293 -6.57 -2.28 10.98
C HIS A 293 -7.90 -1.49 10.94
N VAL A 294 -7.87 -0.19 11.20
CA VAL A 294 -9.09 0.64 11.28
C VAL A 294 -9.60 1.11 9.90
N ARG A 295 -8.71 1.28 8.92
CA ARG A 295 -9.05 1.70 7.54
C ARG A 295 -10.31 1.04 6.93
N PRO A 296 -10.51 -0.29 7.01
CA PRO A 296 -11.67 -0.94 6.39
C PRO A 296 -12.98 -0.55 7.07
N ALA A 297 -12.99 -0.40 8.40
CA ALA A 297 -14.15 0.02 9.17
C ALA A 297 -14.60 1.46 8.81
N MET A 298 -13.64 2.30 8.39
CA MET A 298 -13.92 3.65 7.88
C MET A 298 -14.40 3.69 6.41
N GLY A 299 -14.55 2.53 5.74
CA GLY A 299 -14.95 2.47 4.32
C GLY A 299 -13.90 2.99 3.34
N ILE A 300 -12.64 3.14 3.75
CA ILE A 300 -11.54 3.63 2.91
C ILE A 300 -11.00 2.46 2.06
N SER A 301 -11.02 2.58 0.73
CA SER A 301 -10.53 1.53 -0.17
C SER A 301 -9.00 1.35 -0.09
N ALA A 302 -8.50 0.14 -0.37
CA ALA A 302 -7.06 -0.12 -0.38
C ALA A 302 -6.32 0.80 -1.37
N SER A 303 -6.91 1.05 -2.54
CA SER A 303 -6.38 1.99 -3.54
C SER A 303 -6.20 3.42 -3.02
N ALA A 304 -7.14 3.94 -2.21
CA ALA A 304 -7.03 5.28 -1.63
C ALA A 304 -5.91 5.37 -0.59
N TRP A 305 -5.68 4.27 0.14
CA TRP A 305 -4.62 4.17 1.14
C TRP A 305 -3.24 4.06 0.50
N GLU A 306 -3.07 3.19 -0.51
CA GLU A 306 -1.83 3.09 -1.28
C GLU A 306 -1.46 4.41 -1.97
N GLU A 307 -2.46 5.16 -2.45
CA GLU A 307 -2.27 6.50 -3.02
C GLU A 307 -1.81 7.50 -1.94
N ALA A 308 -2.49 7.52 -0.78
CA ALA A 308 -2.08 8.35 0.36
C ALA A 308 -0.64 8.06 0.79
N GLN A 309 -0.30 6.79 1.07
CA GLN A 309 1.05 6.35 1.44
C GLN A 309 2.10 6.78 0.41
N ARG A 310 1.77 6.78 -0.89
CA ARG A 310 2.69 7.17 -1.96
C ARG A 310 2.97 8.67 -1.98
N CYS A 311 1.97 9.51 -1.70
CA CYS A 311 2.09 10.96 -1.77
C CYS A 311 2.63 11.59 -0.47
N MET A 312 2.09 11.20 0.71
CA MET A 312 2.49 11.80 2.00
C MET A 312 3.44 10.94 2.84
N GLY A 313 3.68 9.68 2.42
CA GLY A 313 4.44 8.70 3.19
C GLY A 313 3.57 7.93 4.19
N PRO A 314 3.99 6.71 4.59
CA PRO A 314 3.22 5.82 5.46
C PRO A 314 2.97 6.41 6.86
N GLU A 315 3.96 7.10 7.45
CA GLU A 315 3.83 7.72 8.77
C GLU A 315 2.76 8.82 8.76
N GLN A 316 2.86 9.79 7.85
CA GLN A 316 1.88 10.87 7.74
C GLN A 316 0.48 10.35 7.35
N ALA A 317 0.39 9.36 6.46
CA ALA A 317 -0.88 8.74 6.11
C ALA A 317 -1.57 8.11 7.33
N SER A 318 -0.79 7.50 8.22
CA SER A 318 -1.30 6.92 9.48
C SER A 318 -1.80 8.00 10.44
N ILE A 319 -1.07 9.10 10.59
CA ILE A 319 -1.52 10.27 11.36
C ILE A 319 -2.84 10.81 10.82
N VAL A 320 -2.95 10.98 9.50
CA VAL A 320 -4.16 11.50 8.84
C VAL A 320 -5.35 10.57 9.05
N LEU A 321 -5.19 9.26 8.87
CA LEU A 321 -6.28 8.30 9.03
C LEU A 321 -6.77 8.25 10.48
N VAL A 322 -5.86 8.25 11.45
CA VAL A 322 -6.19 8.25 12.87
C VAL A 322 -6.82 9.57 13.31
N ALA A 323 -6.37 10.71 12.78
CA ALA A 323 -7.01 12.01 13.01
C ALA A 323 -8.39 12.14 12.32
N MET A 324 -8.61 11.44 11.19
CA MET A 324 -9.93 11.31 10.56
C MET A 324 -10.87 10.42 11.38
N LEU A 325 -10.36 9.39 12.06
CA LEU A 325 -11.16 8.53 12.94
C LEU A 325 -11.74 9.33 14.12
N GLU A 326 -10.93 10.19 14.74
CA GLU A 326 -11.39 11.06 15.83
C GLU A 326 -12.49 12.04 15.38
N ARG A 327 -12.56 12.37 14.08
CA ARG A 327 -13.57 13.24 13.47
C ARG A 327 -14.58 12.48 12.61
N PHE A 328 -14.71 11.17 12.78
CA PHE A 328 -15.46 10.32 11.84
C PHE A 328 -16.92 10.79 11.64
N ALA A 329 -17.59 11.21 12.71
CA ALA A 329 -18.96 11.75 12.66
C ALA A 329 -19.12 13.05 11.83
N GLU A 330 -18.04 13.83 11.67
CA GLU A 330 -18.05 15.05 10.84
C GLU A 330 -17.78 14.76 9.35
N ILE A 331 -17.29 13.55 9.01
CA ILE A 331 -16.77 13.23 7.68
C ILE A 331 -17.77 12.37 6.89
N ARG A 332 -18.57 13.02 6.03
CA ARG A 332 -19.58 12.36 5.18
C ARG A 332 -19.03 11.25 4.26
N SER A 333 -17.77 11.35 3.83
CA SER A 333 -17.11 10.33 2.99
C SER A 333 -15.62 10.25 3.31
N PRO A 334 -15.20 9.33 4.20
CA PRO A 334 -13.79 9.19 4.59
C PRO A 334 -12.88 8.88 3.39
N GLY A 335 -13.29 7.96 2.52
CA GLY A 335 -12.53 7.61 1.30
C GLY A 335 -12.46 8.72 0.25
N GLY A 336 -13.42 9.67 0.23
CA GLY A 336 -13.34 10.87 -0.60
C GLY A 336 -12.44 11.94 0.03
N TYR A 337 -12.56 12.14 1.35
CA TYR A 337 -11.77 13.11 2.10
C TYR A 337 -10.28 12.77 2.09
N LEU A 338 -9.91 11.51 2.30
CA LEU A 338 -8.50 11.07 2.23
C LEU A 338 -7.88 11.35 0.84
N ARG A 339 -8.64 11.15 -0.25
CA ARG A 339 -8.17 11.49 -1.60
C ARG A 339 -7.94 12.98 -1.78
N ALA A 340 -8.85 13.83 -1.28
CA ALA A 340 -8.67 15.28 -1.34
C ALA A 340 -7.41 15.75 -0.56
N LEU A 341 -7.13 15.16 0.60
CA LEU A 341 -5.88 15.42 1.34
C LEU A 341 -4.65 14.89 0.59
N THR A 342 -4.78 13.73 -0.07
CA THR A 342 -3.73 13.12 -0.89
C THR A 342 -3.36 13.99 -2.10
N SER A 343 -4.36 14.57 -2.79
CA SER A 343 -4.11 15.52 -3.88
C SER A 343 -3.37 16.78 -3.41
N LYS A 344 -3.71 17.32 -2.22
CA LYS A 344 -2.96 18.44 -1.62
C LYS A 344 -1.54 18.05 -1.24
N ALA A 345 -1.33 16.84 -0.71
CA ALA A 345 0.01 16.34 -0.43
C ALA A 345 0.85 16.16 -1.69
N ALA A 346 0.25 15.69 -2.79
CA ALA A 346 0.91 15.60 -4.10
C ALA A 346 1.31 16.98 -4.66
N ALA A 347 0.59 18.05 -4.31
CA ALA A 347 0.94 19.43 -4.64
C ALA A 347 1.95 20.07 -3.67
N GLY A 348 2.34 19.40 -2.58
CA GLY A 348 3.18 19.96 -1.51
C GLY A 348 2.45 20.90 -0.55
N GLU A 349 1.14 21.06 -0.68
CA GLU A 349 0.30 22.02 0.07
C GLU A 349 -0.27 21.44 1.38
N PHE A 350 0.15 20.24 1.79
CA PHE A 350 -0.42 19.53 2.94
C PHE A 350 0.59 19.26 4.05
N SER A 351 0.15 19.44 5.29
CA SER A 351 0.83 18.90 6.47
C SER A 351 -0.19 18.38 7.48
N CYS A 352 0.15 17.29 8.18
CA CYS A 352 -0.69 16.69 9.22
C CYS A 352 -0.65 17.43 10.57
N GLY A 353 0.32 18.34 10.77
CA GLY A 353 0.53 19.10 12.02
C GLY A 353 -0.72 19.87 12.48
N PRO A 354 -1.26 20.79 11.67
CA PRO A 354 -2.46 21.54 12.02
C PRO A 354 -3.67 20.66 12.34
N MET A 355 -3.77 19.48 11.72
CA MET A 355 -4.86 18.53 11.95
C MET A 355 -4.79 17.91 13.36
N VAL A 356 -3.60 17.49 13.80
CA VAL A 356 -3.39 16.95 15.16
C VAL A 356 -3.55 18.05 16.22
N MET A 357 -2.98 19.24 15.98
CA MET A 357 -3.08 20.35 16.93
C MET A 357 -4.53 20.83 17.13
N ALA A 358 -5.36 20.82 16.08
CA ALA A 358 -6.79 21.13 16.18
C ALA A 358 -7.57 20.12 17.04
N LEU A 359 -7.18 18.83 17.03
CA LEU A 359 -7.77 17.82 17.91
C LEU A 359 -7.40 18.04 19.37
N ILE A 360 -6.11 18.28 19.65
CA ILE A 360 -5.61 18.56 21.00
C ILE A 360 -6.28 19.83 21.56
N ALA A 361 -6.36 20.90 20.76
CA ALA A 361 -7.01 22.15 21.17
C ALA A 361 -8.50 21.97 21.50
N ARG A 362 -9.25 21.20 20.69
CA ARG A 362 -10.65 20.85 20.99
C ARG A 362 -10.78 20.06 22.29
N ARG A 363 -9.88 19.09 22.53
CA ARG A 363 -9.90 18.24 23.73
C ARG A 363 -9.56 19.01 25.00
N ASN A 364 -8.77 20.08 24.91
CA ASN A 364 -8.45 20.95 26.05
C ASN A 364 -9.55 21.99 26.33
N ALA A 365 -10.55 22.13 25.45
CA ALA A 365 -11.66 23.06 25.57
C ALA A 365 -13.01 22.37 25.90
N ALA A 366 -13.00 21.05 26.11
CA ALA A 366 -14.14 20.20 26.44
C ALA A 366 -13.90 19.48 27.78
#